data_AF-A0A9P3ERZ4-F1
#
_entry.id   AF-A0A9P3ERZ4-F1
#
_cell.length_a   1.000
_cell.length_b   1.000
_cell.length_c   1.000
_cell.angle_alpha   90.00
_cell.angle_beta   90.00
_cell.angle_gamma   90.00
#
_symmetry.space_group_name_H-M   'P 1'
#
loop_
_entity.id
_entity.type
_entity.pdbx_description
1 polymer ?
#
loop_
_entity_poly.entity_id
_entity_poly.type
_entity_poly.pdbx_seq_one_letter_code
_entity_poly.pdbx_strand_id
1 'polypeptide(L)'
;MNSLSWVVLIVLLIPLLVIKLRKGPLAAYFQKSAQHGGCTDVKRMAPYPAQPIRGRERYRVMMDIRKLDVENWLTVDKNYMDEHHVRSRLLREEREKVLQCLPESYDACLEALEEVVEFLCQRFPHVFERKKSGNESTIHNRMTGETFVFGGENKEVDPLEIAVRLTMEDLSILMQNADGEYYLAASASLFPVGWTVKERIGWTISQLHNPVPLWHQQVANSVSKFLARLTPTSPMERSNYFVEVKRPDETLFEILYRPTTLSEDNPDPAPEDIVIRRERQTFRRLPKTGTIVFGVKTFLTTLDELPMQELQNLAKETKSWPDYVGEYKGREIWGPKVLEFCEKRTQSLPPQLESEKLDV
;
A
#
# COMPACT_ATOMS: atom_id res chain seq x y z
N MET A 1 67.85 -37.29 37.74
CA MET A 1 66.90 -38.33 37.31
C MET A 1 66.30 -37.88 35.98
N ASN A 2 66.67 -38.58 34.91
CA ASN A 2 65.92 -38.97 33.71
C ASN A 2 64.65 -38.18 33.33
N SER A 3 64.28 -37.89 32.09
CA SER A 3 64.83 -38.10 30.72
C SER A 3 63.67 -37.81 29.74
N LEU A 4 63.99 -37.39 28.51
CA LEU A 4 63.20 -37.47 27.27
C LEU A 4 62.01 -36.50 27.06
N SER A 5 61.66 -36.04 25.84
CA SER A 5 62.29 -35.83 24.52
C SER A 5 61.15 -35.48 23.53
N TRP A 6 61.48 -34.78 22.43
CA TRP A 6 60.74 -34.56 21.16
C TRP A 6 59.78 -33.34 21.12
N VAL A 7 60.03 -32.20 20.44
CA VAL A 7 60.50 -31.81 19.08
C VAL A 7 59.32 -31.47 18.13
N VAL A 8 59.47 -30.34 17.40
CA VAL A 8 58.78 -29.86 16.17
C VAL A 8 57.54 -28.96 16.37
N LEU A 9 57.67 -27.63 16.21
CA LEU A 9 57.44 -26.84 14.98
C LEU A 9 55.96 -26.76 14.58
N ILE A 10 55.26 -25.70 14.99
CA ILE A 10 53.93 -25.35 14.43
C ILE A 10 54.08 -24.13 13.53
N VAL A 11 53.85 -24.42 12.26
CA VAL A 11 53.78 -23.53 11.11
C VAL A 11 52.62 -22.55 11.26
N LEU A 12 52.90 -21.29 10.89
CA LEU A 12 51.94 -20.22 10.62
C LEU A 12 50.76 -20.71 9.76
N LEU A 13 49.55 -20.68 10.31
CA LEU A 13 48.31 -20.73 9.53
C LEU A 13 47.42 -19.55 9.94
N ILE A 14 47.42 -18.55 9.07
CA ILE A 14 46.45 -17.45 9.02
C ILE A 14 45.08 -18.06 8.70
N PRO A 15 44.03 -17.85 9.51
CA PRO A 15 42.68 -18.12 9.04
C PRO A 15 42.23 -16.93 8.18
N LEU A 16 42.15 -17.16 6.88
CA LEU A 16 41.39 -16.35 5.94
C LEU A 16 39.95 -16.20 6.46
N LEU A 17 39.64 -15.02 6.98
CA LEU A 17 38.31 -14.64 7.41
C LEU A 17 37.46 -14.40 6.16
N VAL A 18 36.86 -15.48 5.64
CA VAL A 18 35.84 -15.37 4.60
C VAL A 18 34.60 -14.76 5.27
N ILE A 19 34.43 -13.45 5.11
CA ILE A 19 33.18 -12.76 5.38
C ILE A 19 32.15 -13.32 4.38
N LYS A 20 31.40 -14.34 4.79
CA LYS A 20 30.15 -14.70 4.11
C LYS A 20 29.20 -13.53 4.27
N LEU A 21 29.09 -12.69 3.24
CA LEU A 21 27.95 -11.80 3.03
C LEU A 21 26.67 -12.65 3.11
N ARG A 22 26.03 -12.65 4.28
CA ARG A 22 24.68 -13.21 4.45
C ARG A 22 23.76 -12.34 3.63
N LYS A 23 23.35 -12.84 2.45
CA LYS A 23 22.24 -12.25 1.70
C LYS A 23 21.03 -12.17 2.64
N GLY A 24 20.35 -11.03 2.66
CA GLY A 24 19.18 -10.81 3.51
C GLY A 24 18.08 -11.85 3.26
N PRO A 25 17.12 -12.02 4.18
CA PRO A 25 16.08 -13.04 4.10
C PRO A 25 15.25 -12.99 2.81
N LEU A 26 15.15 -11.83 2.15
CA LEU A 26 14.51 -11.66 0.84
C LEU A 26 15.20 -12.51 -0.25
N ALA A 27 16.54 -12.46 -0.33
CA ALA A 27 17.28 -13.19 -1.37
C ALA A 27 17.14 -14.72 -1.26
N ALA A 28 16.97 -15.24 -0.04
CA ALA A 28 16.74 -16.67 0.19
C ALA A 28 15.30 -17.10 -0.15
N TYR A 29 14.33 -16.18 -0.05
CA TYR A 29 12.93 -16.45 -0.40
C TYR A 29 12.72 -16.40 -1.93
N PHE A 30 13.34 -15.43 -2.61
CA PHE A 30 13.18 -15.23 -4.06
C PHE A 30 13.99 -16.18 -4.95
N GLN A 31 14.95 -16.94 -4.39
CA GLN A 31 15.68 -17.95 -5.16
C GLN A 31 14.78 -19.13 -5.63
N LYS A 32 13.55 -19.22 -5.10
CA LYS A 32 12.52 -20.20 -5.49
C LYS A 32 11.51 -19.72 -6.54
N SER A 33 11.40 -18.42 -6.84
CA SER A 33 10.28 -17.88 -7.65
C SER A 33 10.55 -17.72 -9.15
N ALA A 34 11.75 -18.07 -9.64
CA ALA A 34 12.11 -17.96 -11.06
C ALA A 34 11.39 -18.96 -12.01
N GLN A 35 10.30 -19.60 -11.58
CA GLN A 35 9.60 -20.65 -12.33
C GLN A 35 8.06 -20.51 -12.40
N HIS A 36 7.50 -19.30 -12.25
CA HIS A 36 6.07 -19.09 -12.58
C HIS A 36 5.93 -18.20 -13.82
N GLY A 37 5.54 -18.84 -14.93
CA GLY A 37 5.31 -18.22 -16.24
C GLY A 37 4.05 -17.33 -16.26
N GLY A 38 4.15 -16.16 -15.63
CA GLY A 38 3.17 -15.08 -15.76
C GLY A 38 3.33 -14.30 -17.07
N CYS A 39 2.27 -13.60 -17.49
CA CYS A 39 2.32 -12.67 -18.61
C CYS A 39 3.40 -11.60 -18.36
N THR A 40 4.39 -11.50 -19.24
CA THR A 40 5.46 -10.50 -19.14
C THR A 40 5.05 -9.11 -19.65
N ASP A 41 3.88 -9.01 -20.28
CA ASP A 41 3.31 -7.76 -20.78
C ASP A 41 2.43 -7.12 -19.71
N VAL A 42 2.98 -6.14 -18.99
CA VAL A 42 2.27 -5.35 -17.97
C VAL A 42 0.95 -4.80 -18.48
N LYS A 43 0.86 -4.41 -19.76
CA LYS A 43 -0.37 -3.84 -20.35
C LYS A 43 -1.54 -4.83 -20.37
N ARG A 44 -1.26 -6.12 -20.23
CA ARG A 44 -2.26 -7.20 -20.19
C ARG A 44 -2.37 -7.85 -18.81
N MET A 45 -1.55 -7.43 -17.85
CA MET A 45 -1.62 -7.94 -16.48
C MET A 45 -2.89 -7.40 -15.81
N ALA A 46 -3.72 -8.33 -15.33
CA ALA A 46 -4.87 -7.97 -14.51
C ALA A 46 -4.41 -7.33 -13.19
N PRO A 47 -5.15 -6.33 -12.68
CA PRO A 47 -4.85 -5.76 -11.37
C PRO A 47 -4.84 -6.82 -10.27
N TYR A 48 -3.94 -6.64 -9.29
CA TYR A 48 -3.94 -7.48 -8.10
C TYR A 48 -5.31 -7.37 -7.40
N PRO A 49 -5.93 -8.50 -6.99
CA PRO A 49 -7.31 -8.46 -6.50
C PRO A 49 -7.42 -7.66 -5.20
N ALA A 50 -8.27 -6.63 -5.23
CA ALA A 50 -8.69 -5.95 -4.02
C ALA A 50 -9.50 -6.92 -3.14
N GLN A 51 -9.49 -6.70 -1.82
CA GLN A 51 -10.27 -7.55 -0.92
C GLN A 51 -11.76 -7.26 -1.05
N PRO A 52 -12.59 -8.32 -1.12
CA PRO A 52 -14.02 -8.15 -1.27
C PRO A 52 -14.63 -7.57 0.01
N ILE A 53 -15.72 -6.84 -0.14
CA ILE A 53 -16.55 -6.38 0.97
C ILE A 53 -17.14 -7.62 1.65
N ARG A 54 -16.98 -7.71 2.98
CA ARG A 54 -17.27 -8.96 3.72
C ARG A 54 -18.75 -9.17 4.01
N GLY A 55 -19.55 -8.11 4.12
CA GLY A 55 -20.98 -8.22 4.40
C GLY A 55 -21.27 -8.49 5.87
N ARG A 56 -20.65 -7.73 6.79
CA ARG A 56 -20.87 -7.93 8.23
C ARG A 56 -22.26 -7.46 8.67
N GLU A 57 -23.00 -8.36 9.31
CA GLU A 57 -24.33 -8.08 9.89
C GLU A 57 -24.27 -7.24 11.17
N ARG A 58 -23.13 -7.24 11.85
CA ARG A 58 -22.89 -6.40 13.02
C ARG A 58 -21.63 -5.60 12.83
N TYR A 59 -21.73 -4.28 12.99
CA TYR A 59 -20.57 -3.41 12.94
C TYR A 59 -19.64 -3.68 14.13
N ARG A 60 -18.36 -3.89 13.82
CA ARG A 60 -17.28 -3.99 14.79
C ARG A 60 -16.03 -3.37 14.20
N VAL A 61 -15.38 -2.50 14.96
CA VAL A 61 -14.09 -1.94 14.57
C VAL A 61 -13.04 -3.02 14.74
N MET A 62 -12.41 -3.41 13.64
CA MET A 62 -11.37 -4.43 13.60
C MET A 62 -10.16 -3.88 12.85
N MET A 63 -8.96 -4.30 13.26
CA MET A 63 -7.75 -3.92 12.53
C MET A 63 -7.60 -4.67 11.20
N ASP A 64 -8.18 -5.87 11.08
CA ASP A 64 -8.17 -6.70 9.86
C ASP A 64 -6.78 -6.92 9.25
N ILE A 65 -5.77 -7.01 10.12
CA ILE A 65 -4.38 -7.25 9.75
C ILE A 65 -4.16 -8.73 9.41
N ARG A 66 -3.37 -8.97 8.38
CA ARG A 66 -2.85 -10.28 8.00
C ARG A 66 -1.41 -10.16 7.50
N LYS A 67 -0.76 -11.30 7.25
CA LYS A 67 0.56 -11.32 6.62
C LYS A 67 0.49 -10.76 5.21
N LEU A 68 1.47 -9.94 4.85
CA LEU A 68 1.65 -9.42 3.50
C LEU A 68 1.89 -10.58 2.53
N ASP A 69 1.23 -10.55 1.37
CA ASP A 69 1.67 -11.31 0.20
C ASP A 69 2.97 -10.70 -0.32
N VAL A 70 4.09 -11.30 0.07
CA VAL A 70 5.43 -10.77 -0.18
C VAL A 70 5.82 -10.80 -1.66
N GLU A 71 5.23 -11.70 -2.47
CA GLU A 71 5.48 -11.76 -3.92
C GLU A 71 4.79 -10.63 -4.67
N ASN A 72 3.76 -10.06 -4.05
CA ASN A 72 2.98 -8.94 -4.57
C ASN A 72 3.02 -7.78 -3.57
N TRP A 73 4.18 -7.51 -2.94
CA TRP A 73 4.31 -6.35 -2.06
C TRP A 73 3.93 -5.06 -2.80
N LEU A 74 4.60 -4.80 -3.91
CA LEU A 74 4.27 -3.70 -4.83
C LEU A 74 3.67 -4.30 -6.10
N THR A 75 2.70 -3.60 -6.67
CA THR A 75 1.95 -4.08 -7.83
C THR A 75 2.19 -3.19 -9.03
N VAL A 76 2.25 -3.83 -10.21
CA VAL A 76 2.36 -3.17 -11.51
C VAL A 76 1.44 -3.95 -12.44
N ASP A 77 0.46 -3.27 -13.01
CA ASP A 77 -0.58 -3.87 -13.84
C ASP A 77 -0.95 -2.96 -15.03
N LYS A 78 -1.99 -3.33 -15.78
CA LYS A 78 -2.45 -2.60 -16.97
C LYS A 78 -2.74 -1.10 -16.72
N ASN A 79 -3.07 -0.71 -15.49
CA ASN A 79 -3.42 0.67 -15.13
C ASN A 79 -2.17 1.52 -14.80
N TYR A 80 -0.97 0.94 -14.81
CA TYR A 80 0.27 1.59 -14.38
C TYR A 80 0.51 2.95 -15.04
N MET A 81 0.36 3.05 -16.37
CA MET A 81 0.64 4.31 -17.08
C MET A 81 -0.40 5.40 -16.79
N ASP A 82 -1.67 5.04 -16.69
CA ASP A 82 -2.75 6.00 -16.43
C ASP A 82 -2.61 6.59 -15.03
N GLU A 83 -2.36 5.73 -14.03
CA GLU A 83 -2.07 6.19 -12.66
C GLU A 83 -0.76 6.96 -12.58
N HIS A 84 0.29 6.54 -13.31
CA HIS A 84 1.57 7.25 -13.35
C HIS A 84 1.43 8.67 -13.91
N HIS A 85 0.62 8.88 -14.96
CA HIS A 85 0.37 10.23 -15.47
C HIS A 85 -0.29 11.14 -14.43
N VAL A 86 -1.25 10.60 -13.66
CA VAL A 86 -1.88 11.35 -12.55
C VAL A 86 -0.85 11.67 -11.48
N ARG A 87 -0.03 10.68 -11.06
CA ARG A 87 1.04 10.87 -10.07
C ARG A 87 2.04 11.93 -10.49
N SER A 88 2.54 11.86 -11.71
CA SER A 88 3.52 12.82 -12.25
C SER A 88 2.93 14.23 -12.37
N ARG A 89 1.64 14.34 -12.70
CA ARG A 89 0.92 15.63 -12.69
C ARG A 89 0.83 16.21 -11.28
N LEU A 90 0.44 15.40 -10.28
CA LEU A 90 0.33 15.83 -8.89
C LEU A 90 1.68 16.26 -8.29
N LEU A 91 2.77 15.52 -8.56
CA LEU A 91 4.11 15.89 -8.11
C LEU A 91 4.60 17.21 -8.70
N ARG A 92 4.12 17.57 -9.90
CA ARG A 92 4.46 18.83 -10.57
C ARG A 92 3.58 20.00 -10.10
N GLU A 93 2.27 19.79 -10.00
CA GLU A 93 1.29 20.86 -9.80
C GLU A 93 0.92 21.06 -8.33
N GLU A 94 0.99 20.00 -7.51
CA GLU A 94 0.50 19.98 -6.13
C GLU A 94 1.56 19.47 -5.14
N ARG A 95 2.85 19.60 -5.48
CA ARG A 95 3.99 19.00 -4.75
C ARG A 95 3.87 19.14 -3.24
N GLU A 96 3.71 20.37 -2.74
CA GLU A 96 3.67 20.63 -1.30
C GLU A 96 2.50 19.93 -0.60
N LYS A 97 1.38 19.69 -1.30
CA LYS A 97 0.20 19.02 -0.75
C LYS A 97 0.35 17.50 -0.73
N VAL A 98 1.15 16.93 -1.64
CA VAL A 98 1.23 15.46 -1.82
C VAL A 98 2.54 14.84 -1.38
N LEU A 99 3.63 15.61 -1.26
CA LEU A 99 4.95 15.12 -0.90
C LEU A 99 5.64 16.06 0.08
N GLN A 100 5.97 15.55 1.27
CA GLN A 100 6.88 16.21 2.21
C GLN A 100 7.71 15.18 2.97
N CYS A 101 8.97 15.54 3.26
CA CYS A 101 9.93 14.73 4.01
C CYS A 101 10.55 15.62 5.09
N LEU A 102 10.51 15.20 6.36
CA LEU A 102 11.24 15.87 7.43
C LEU A 102 12.75 15.56 7.29
N PRO A 103 13.66 16.48 7.67
CA PRO A 103 15.09 16.28 7.45
C PRO A 103 15.65 14.98 8.04
N GLU A 104 15.16 14.56 9.21
CA GLU A 104 15.57 13.32 9.88
C GLU A 104 15.11 12.04 9.17
N SER A 105 14.17 12.14 8.23
CA SER A 105 13.62 10.97 7.53
C SER A 105 14.47 10.53 6.33
N TYR A 106 15.49 11.29 5.93
CA TYR A 106 16.22 11.08 4.67
C TYR A 106 16.77 9.65 4.54
N ASP A 107 17.46 9.14 5.56
CA ASP A 107 18.06 7.80 5.52
C ASP A 107 17.00 6.70 5.41
N ALA A 108 15.84 6.89 6.05
CA ALA A 108 14.70 5.99 5.96
C ALA A 108 14.04 6.04 4.57
N CYS A 109 13.91 7.23 3.97
CA CYS A 109 13.44 7.37 2.60
C CYS A 109 14.39 6.71 1.59
N LEU A 110 15.71 6.86 1.78
CA LEU A 110 16.72 6.25 0.92
C LEU A 110 16.68 4.72 1.03
N GLU A 111 16.60 4.18 2.24
CA GLU A 111 16.46 2.74 2.43
C GLU A 111 15.13 2.21 1.84
N ALA A 112 14.02 2.94 2.01
CA ALA A 112 12.75 2.59 1.39
C ALA A 112 12.87 2.52 -0.14
N LEU A 113 13.53 3.49 -0.76
CA LEU A 113 13.80 3.49 -2.20
C LEU A 113 14.67 2.29 -2.61
N GLU A 114 15.71 1.96 -1.85
CA GLU A 114 16.54 0.78 -2.12
C GLU A 114 15.72 -0.52 -2.11
N GLU A 115 14.84 -0.70 -1.12
CA GLU A 115 13.94 -1.86 -1.02
C GLU A 115 12.93 -1.90 -2.17
N VAL A 116 12.35 -0.76 -2.54
CA VAL A 116 11.43 -0.62 -3.68
C VAL A 116 12.13 -1.01 -4.99
N VAL A 117 13.30 -0.45 -5.26
CA VAL A 117 14.07 -0.72 -6.48
C VAL A 117 14.48 -2.19 -6.55
N GLU A 118 14.95 -2.76 -5.43
CA GLU A 118 15.31 -4.17 -5.37
C GLU A 118 14.10 -5.07 -5.68
N PHE A 119 12.95 -4.81 -5.06
CA PHE A 119 11.74 -5.57 -5.32
C PHE A 119 11.28 -5.45 -6.78
N LEU A 120 11.20 -4.22 -7.31
CA LEU A 120 10.71 -3.97 -8.66
C LEU A 120 11.62 -4.59 -9.74
N CYS A 121 12.94 -4.49 -9.58
CA CYS A 121 13.88 -5.12 -10.52
C CYS A 121 13.84 -6.65 -10.45
N GLN A 122 13.57 -7.24 -9.29
CA GLN A 122 13.42 -8.70 -9.17
C GLN A 122 12.07 -9.18 -9.73
N ARG A 123 10.97 -8.47 -9.41
CA ARG A 123 9.61 -8.89 -9.75
C ARG A 123 9.19 -8.55 -11.17
N PHE A 124 9.70 -7.43 -11.70
CA PHE A 124 9.38 -6.87 -13.02
C PHE A 124 10.66 -6.48 -13.79
N PRO A 125 11.60 -7.42 -14.03
CA PRO A 125 12.90 -7.14 -14.66
C PRO A 125 12.79 -6.60 -16.09
N HIS A 126 11.66 -6.84 -16.77
CA HIS A 126 11.39 -6.30 -18.10
C HIS A 126 10.95 -4.83 -18.08
N VAL A 127 10.54 -4.30 -16.93
CA VAL A 127 10.07 -2.92 -16.75
C VAL A 127 11.16 -2.06 -16.11
N PHE A 128 11.85 -2.58 -15.09
CA PHE A 128 12.80 -1.81 -14.30
C PHE A 128 14.21 -2.36 -14.42
N GLU A 129 15.15 -1.50 -14.78
CA GLU A 129 16.58 -1.84 -14.90
C GLU A 129 17.40 -1.00 -13.93
N ARG A 130 18.09 -1.66 -12.99
CA ARG A 130 19.04 -1.03 -12.08
C ARG A 130 20.48 -1.19 -12.56
N LYS A 131 21.25 -0.12 -12.48
CA LYS A 131 22.73 -0.13 -12.58
C LYS A 131 23.33 0.45 -11.31
N LYS A 132 24.48 -0.06 -10.89
CA LYS A 132 25.20 0.45 -9.71
C LYS A 132 26.60 0.87 -10.12
N SER A 133 27.00 2.08 -9.73
CA SER A 133 28.32 2.64 -9.98
C SER A 133 28.83 3.26 -8.68
N GLY A 134 29.79 2.61 -8.03
CA GLY A 134 30.28 3.03 -6.71
C GLY A 134 29.16 3.10 -5.67
N ASN A 135 28.98 4.29 -5.09
CA ASN A 135 27.95 4.57 -4.08
C ASN A 135 26.61 5.01 -4.68
N GLU A 136 26.53 5.20 -5.99
CA GLU A 136 25.32 5.61 -6.69
C GLU A 136 24.64 4.42 -7.36
N SER A 137 23.32 4.48 -7.43
CA SER A 137 22.47 3.58 -8.19
C SER A 137 21.68 4.39 -9.21
N THR A 138 21.57 3.86 -10.42
CA THR A 138 20.67 4.37 -11.46
C THR A 138 19.54 3.39 -11.65
N ILE A 139 18.30 3.87 -11.67
CA ILE A 139 17.11 3.08 -11.98
C ILE A 139 16.43 3.65 -13.22
N HIS A 140 16.20 2.79 -14.20
CA HIS A 140 15.51 3.13 -15.44
C HIS A 140 14.16 2.40 -15.51
N ASN A 141 13.09 3.16 -15.74
CA ASN A 141 11.75 2.65 -15.98
C ASN A 141 11.49 2.63 -17.49
N ARG A 142 11.44 1.44 -18.09
CA ARG A 142 11.26 1.27 -19.54
C ARG A 142 9.86 1.66 -20.03
N MET A 143 8.84 1.54 -19.20
CA MET A 143 7.49 2.01 -19.53
C MET A 143 7.41 3.53 -19.46
N THR A 144 8.08 4.05 -18.42
CA THR A 144 8.42 5.43 -18.12
C THR A 144 9.07 6.25 -19.25
N GLY A 145 10.17 5.69 -19.72
CA GLY A 145 11.31 6.46 -20.23
C GLY A 145 12.15 7.14 -19.12
N GLU A 146 11.64 7.22 -17.89
CA GLU A 146 12.27 7.96 -16.80
C GLU A 146 13.51 7.23 -16.25
N THR A 147 14.51 8.02 -15.87
CA THR A 147 15.76 7.53 -15.26
C THR A 147 16.10 8.39 -14.06
N PHE A 148 16.43 7.76 -12.94
CA PHE A 148 16.83 8.44 -11.72
C PHE A 148 18.17 7.93 -11.22
N VAL A 149 18.95 8.82 -10.64
CA VAL A 149 20.18 8.50 -9.90
C VAL A 149 19.93 8.78 -8.43
N PHE A 150 20.34 7.87 -7.55
CA PHE A 150 20.18 8.00 -6.10
C PHE A 150 21.33 7.32 -5.34
N GLY A 151 21.51 7.71 -4.08
CA GLY A 151 22.65 7.30 -3.28
C GLY A 151 23.88 8.20 -3.52
N GLY A 152 24.98 7.89 -2.84
CA GLY A 152 26.19 8.73 -2.89
C GLY A 152 25.92 10.15 -2.40
N GLU A 153 26.44 11.14 -3.13
CA GLU A 153 26.22 12.57 -2.86
C GLU A 153 25.03 13.15 -3.64
N ASN A 154 24.39 12.37 -4.52
CA ASN A 154 23.26 12.83 -5.31
C ASN A 154 22.02 13.04 -4.43
N LYS A 155 21.49 14.27 -4.45
CA LYS A 155 20.27 14.71 -3.78
C LYS A 155 19.36 15.51 -4.71
N GLU A 156 19.43 15.27 -6.01
CA GLU A 156 18.66 16.04 -7.00
C GLU A 156 17.15 15.81 -6.87
N VAL A 157 16.75 14.58 -6.54
CA VAL A 157 15.35 14.19 -6.34
C VAL A 157 15.23 13.46 -5.01
N ASP A 158 14.19 13.79 -4.24
CA ASP A 158 13.91 13.15 -2.96
C ASP A 158 13.76 11.63 -3.15
N PRO A 159 14.42 10.78 -2.33
CA PRO A 159 14.34 9.33 -2.52
C PRO A 159 12.90 8.79 -2.48
N LEU A 160 12.04 9.39 -1.66
CA LEU A 160 10.63 9.00 -1.57
C LEU A 160 9.86 9.35 -2.85
N GLU A 161 10.19 10.47 -3.51
CA GLU A 161 9.60 10.83 -4.82
C GLU A 161 9.97 9.83 -5.90
N ILE A 162 11.25 9.45 -5.97
CA ILE A 162 11.71 8.41 -6.90
C ILE A 162 10.91 7.13 -6.66
N ALA A 163 10.74 6.73 -5.39
CA ALA A 163 10.02 5.50 -5.06
C ALA A 163 8.57 5.53 -5.56
N VAL A 164 7.81 6.60 -5.29
CA VAL A 164 6.39 6.71 -5.71
C VAL A 164 6.17 6.95 -7.20
N ARG A 165 7.20 7.43 -7.93
CA ARG A 165 7.17 7.49 -9.40
C ARG A 165 7.40 6.12 -10.03
N LEU A 166 8.06 5.21 -9.32
CA LEU A 166 8.26 3.82 -9.75
C LEU A 166 7.06 2.92 -9.40
N THR A 167 6.34 3.19 -8.31
CA THR A 167 5.24 2.36 -7.78
C THR A 167 3.84 2.85 -8.13
N MET A 168 2.84 1.97 -8.01
CA MET A 168 1.41 2.36 -8.05
C MET A 168 0.87 2.71 -6.66
N GLU A 169 1.65 2.46 -5.62
CA GLU A 169 1.35 2.74 -4.23
C GLU A 169 1.80 4.15 -3.82
N ASP A 170 0.99 4.78 -2.95
CA ASP A 170 1.45 5.88 -2.11
C ASP A 170 2.35 5.33 -1.00
N LEU A 171 3.39 6.06 -0.62
CA LEU A 171 4.38 5.60 0.35
C LEU A 171 4.59 6.63 1.45
N SER A 172 4.59 6.17 2.69
CA SER A 172 4.87 6.98 3.88
C SER A 172 5.89 6.31 4.79
N ILE A 173 6.70 7.12 5.45
CA ILE A 173 7.67 6.69 6.45
C ILE A 173 7.17 7.07 7.83
N LEU A 174 7.02 6.06 8.69
CA LEU A 174 6.70 6.25 10.09
C LEU A 174 7.97 6.05 10.93
N MET A 175 8.33 7.09 11.69
CA MET A 175 9.43 7.07 12.66
C MET A 175 8.87 7.10 14.08
N GLN A 176 9.69 6.75 15.05
CA GLN A 176 9.32 6.77 16.47
C GLN A 176 9.93 8.02 17.13
N ASN A 177 9.11 8.79 17.85
CA ASN A 177 9.59 9.94 18.62
C ASN A 177 10.18 9.50 19.99
N ALA A 178 10.65 10.46 20.78
CA ALA A 178 11.25 10.21 22.10
C ALA A 178 10.29 9.52 23.10
N ASP A 179 8.99 9.74 22.96
CA ASP A 179 7.94 9.16 23.80
C ASP A 179 7.52 7.75 23.35
N GLY A 180 8.11 7.24 22.28
CA GLY A 180 7.80 5.92 21.74
C GLY A 180 6.58 5.90 20.81
N GLU A 181 6.04 7.05 20.43
CA GLU A 181 4.92 7.15 19.49
C GLU A 181 5.39 7.19 18.04
N TYR A 182 4.65 6.54 17.15
CA TYR A 182 4.92 6.61 15.71
C TYR A 182 4.33 7.90 15.13
N TYR A 183 5.08 8.58 14.27
CA TYR A 183 4.67 9.80 13.58
C TYR A 183 5.02 9.77 12.09
N LEU A 184 4.29 10.57 11.30
CA LEU A 184 4.45 10.69 9.85
C LEU A 184 5.69 11.54 9.54
N ALA A 185 6.84 10.90 9.34
CA ALA A 185 8.12 11.59 9.14
C ALA A 185 8.36 11.97 7.67
N ALA A 186 7.85 11.17 6.75
CA ALA A 186 7.78 11.51 5.34
C ALA A 186 6.54 10.88 4.71
N SER A 187 5.99 11.54 3.71
CA SER A 187 4.82 11.02 3.01
C SER A 187 4.77 11.53 1.59
N ALA A 188 4.51 10.60 0.68
CA ALA A 188 4.08 10.83 -0.68
C ALA A 188 2.67 10.24 -0.81
N SER A 189 1.65 11.03 -0.50
CA SER A 189 0.23 10.67 -0.61
C SER A 189 -0.38 11.41 -1.79
N LEU A 190 -0.33 10.75 -2.94
CA LEU A 190 -0.76 11.27 -4.24
C LEU A 190 -2.24 11.03 -4.44
N PHE A 191 -2.77 9.93 -3.91
CA PHE A 191 -4.19 9.62 -3.95
C PHE A 191 -4.76 9.69 -2.51
N PRO A 192 -4.69 10.83 -1.79
CA PRO A 192 -5.26 10.96 -0.47
C PRO A 192 -6.79 11.10 -0.54
N VAL A 193 -7.41 10.97 0.63
CA VAL A 193 -8.87 11.05 0.83
C VAL A 193 -9.17 11.93 2.03
N GLY A 194 -9.64 13.15 1.80
CA GLY A 194 -10.04 14.11 2.83
C GLY A 194 -8.88 14.70 3.64
N TRP A 195 -7.67 14.77 3.06
CA TRP A 195 -6.52 15.45 3.65
C TRP A 195 -5.38 15.71 2.66
N THR A 196 -4.42 16.54 3.07
CA THR A 196 -3.14 16.73 2.37
C THR A 196 -1.94 16.50 3.29
N VAL A 197 -0.79 16.09 2.73
CA VAL A 197 0.46 15.88 3.48
C VAL A 197 0.87 17.15 4.22
N LYS A 198 0.70 18.32 3.58
CA LYS A 198 1.01 19.64 4.17
C LYS A 198 0.38 19.88 5.53
N GLU A 199 -0.83 19.38 5.74
CA GLU A 199 -1.57 19.56 6.99
C GLU A 199 -1.10 18.62 8.09
N ARG A 200 -0.53 17.46 7.72
CA ARG A 200 -0.40 16.30 8.61
C ARG A 200 1.02 15.78 8.80
N ILE A 201 2.00 16.30 8.07
CA ILE A 201 3.40 15.92 8.28
C ILE A 201 3.80 16.18 9.74
N GLY A 202 4.58 15.28 10.34
CA GLY A 202 4.98 15.35 11.74
C GLY A 202 3.92 14.90 12.75
N TRP A 203 2.67 14.65 12.34
CA TRP A 203 1.62 14.19 13.25
C TRP A 203 1.85 12.75 13.69
N THR A 204 1.51 12.45 14.94
CA THR A 204 1.49 11.08 15.46
C THR A 204 0.35 10.28 14.84
N ILE A 205 0.47 8.94 14.85
CA ILE A 205 -0.62 8.05 14.42
C ILE A 205 -1.92 8.36 15.16
N SER A 206 -1.83 8.74 16.44
CA SER A 206 -2.98 9.14 17.24
C SER A 206 -3.66 10.39 16.67
N GLN A 207 -2.87 11.45 16.39
CA GLN A 207 -3.38 12.69 15.81
C GLN A 207 -4.00 12.50 14.42
N LEU A 208 -3.36 11.71 13.56
CA LEU A 208 -3.86 11.40 12.20
C LEU A 208 -5.27 10.78 12.22
N HIS A 209 -5.60 10.03 13.28
CA HIS A 209 -6.86 9.29 13.39
C HIS A 209 -7.89 9.96 14.30
N ASN A 210 -7.63 11.19 14.78
CA ASN A 210 -8.62 11.96 15.55
C ASN A 210 -10.02 12.05 14.91
N PRO A 211 -10.17 12.17 13.56
CA PRO A 211 -11.49 12.20 12.94
C PRO A 211 -12.24 10.87 12.97
N VAL A 212 -11.57 9.75 13.25
CA VAL A 212 -12.15 8.41 13.18
C VAL A 212 -12.99 8.14 14.44
N PRO A 213 -14.29 7.83 14.32
CA PRO A 213 -15.14 7.59 15.48
C PRO A 213 -14.62 6.45 16.37
N LEU A 214 -14.65 6.69 17.69
CA LEU A 214 -14.24 5.73 18.73
C LEU A 214 -12.78 5.26 18.63
N TRP A 215 -11.93 5.91 17.83
CA TRP A 215 -10.53 5.51 17.63
C TRP A 215 -9.75 5.33 18.94
N HIS A 216 -9.74 6.39 19.76
CA HIS A 216 -9.04 6.42 21.05
C HIS A 216 -9.54 5.35 22.02
N GLN A 217 -10.83 5.03 21.95
CA GLN A 217 -11.49 4.10 22.87
C GLN A 217 -11.28 2.63 22.48
N GLN A 218 -11.23 2.32 21.19
CA GLN A 218 -11.30 0.93 20.71
C GLN A 218 -10.06 0.46 19.93
N VAL A 219 -9.30 1.36 19.31
CA VAL A 219 -8.33 0.98 18.27
C VAL A 219 -6.90 1.43 18.57
N ALA A 220 -6.73 2.61 19.16
CA ALA A 220 -5.42 3.25 19.34
C ALA A 220 -4.37 2.34 20.03
N ASN A 221 -4.75 1.67 21.12
CA ASN A 221 -3.86 0.75 21.85
C ASN A 221 -3.46 -0.47 21.00
N SER A 222 -4.42 -1.05 20.28
CA SER A 222 -4.18 -2.22 19.41
C SER A 222 -3.24 -1.87 18.26
N VAL A 223 -3.41 -0.69 17.66
CA VAL A 223 -2.53 -0.18 16.59
C VAL A 223 -1.13 0.11 17.10
N SER A 224 -1.00 0.75 18.26
CA SER A 224 0.31 1.03 18.88
C SER A 224 1.08 -0.27 19.16
N LYS A 225 0.41 -1.27 19.74
CA LYS A 225 1.00 -2.61 19.97
C LYS A 225 1.38 -3.32 18.68
N PHE A 226 0.56 -3.20 17.63
CA PHE A 226 0.84 -3.77 16.32
C PHE A 226 2.11 -3.17 15.70
N LEU A 227 2.20 -1.84 15.62
CA LEU A 227 3.36 -1.16 15.04
C LEU A 227 4.63 -1.50 15.82
N ALA A 228 4.57 -1.50 17.16
CA ALA A 228 5.71 -1.87 18.01
C ALA A 228 6.19 -3.32 17.80
N ARG A 229 5.30 -4.25 17.45
CA ARG A 229 5.63 -5.68 17.23
C ARG A 229 6.03 -6.00 15.78
N LEU A 230 5.86 -5.06 14.85
CA LEU A 230 6.20 -5.28 13.44
C LEU A 230 7.71 -5.47 13.27
N THR A 231 8.11 -6.60 12.71
CA THR A 231 9.52 -6.95 12.43
C THR A 231 9.79 -6.96 10.93
N PRO A 232 11.05 -6.81 10.48
CA PRO A 232 11.38 -6.87 9.05
C PRO A 232 11.02 -8.20 8.39
N THR A 233 10.97 -9.29 9.17
CA THR A 233 10.67 -10.65 8.70
C THR A 233 9.18 -10.99 8.68
N SER A 234 8.33 -10.13 9.23
CA SER A 234 6.88 -10.36 9.29
C SER A 234 6.13 -9.12 8.81
N PRO A 235 6.25 -8.76 7.52
CA PRO A 235 5.48 -7.67 6.95
C PRO A 235 3.99 -8.02 6.91
N MET A 236 3.17 -6.99 7.05
CA MET A 236 1.73 -7.14 7.26
C MET A 236 0.96 -6.27 6.28
N GLU A 237 -0.31 -6.62 6.05
CA GLU A 237 -1.23 -5.83 5.27
C GLU A 237 -2.64 -5.85 5.87
N ARG A 238 -3.45 -4.89 5.45
CA ARG A 238 -4.90 -4.89 5.65
C ARG A 238 -5.58 -4.25 4.45
N SER A 239 -6.90 -4.33 4.44
CA SER A 239 -7.70 -3.60 3.48
C SER A 239 -8.68 -2.67 4.17
N ASN A 240 -8.92 -1.55 3.51
CA ASN A 240 -9.96 -0.59 3.88
C ASN A 240 -10.75 -0.23 2.62
N TYR A 241 -11.94 0.33 2.79
CA TYR A 241 -12.67 0.91 1.68
C TYR A 241 -13.49 2.12 2.11
N PHE A 242 -13.74 2.97 1.13
CA PHE A 242 -14.56 4.14 1.17
C PHE A 242 -15.57 4.07 0.02
N VAL A 243 -16.66 4.82 0.15
CA VAL A 243 -17.59 5.04 -0.95
C VAL A 243 -17.48 6.52 -1.28
N GLU A 244 -17.21 6.80 -2.54
CA GLU A 244 -17.08 8.14 -3.09
C GLU A 244 -18.20 8.37 -4.11
N VAL A 245 -18.62 9.63 -4.23
CA VAL A 245 -19.61 10.05 -5.22
C VAL A 245 -18.95 11.07 -6.11
N LYS A 246 -18.83 10.74 -7.39
CA LYS A 246 -18.25 11.63 -8.41
C LYS A 246 -19.33 12.36 -9.20
N ARG A 247 -18.95 13.44 -9.87
CA ARG A 247 -19.75 13.97 -10.98
C ARG A 247 -19.59 13.06 -12.21
N PRO A 248 -20.58 13.01 -13.11
CA PRO A 248 -20.52 12.16 -14.30
C PRO A 248 -19.28 12.38 -15.19
N ASP A 249 -18.79 13.62 -15.27
CA ASP A 249 -17.73 14.08 -16.17
C ASP A 249 -16.33 14.13 -15.53
N GLU A 250 -16.18 13.66 -14.30
CA GLU A 250 -14.89 13.70 -13.62
C GLU A 250 -13.81 12.82 -14.28
N THR A 251 -12.62 13.38 -14.35
CA THR A 251 -11.43 12.69 -14.84
C THR A 251 -10.84 11.75 -13.78
N LEU A 252 -10.01 10.78 -14.20
CA LEU A 252 -9.26 9.91 -13.28
C LEU A 252 -8.42 10.71 -12.27
N PHE A 253 -7.91 11.88 -12.67
CA PHE A 253 -7.17 12.78 -11.78
C PHE A 253 -8.05 13.27 -10.62
N GLU A 254 -9.26 13.75 -10.91
CA GLU A 254 -10.19 14.27 -9.89
C GLU A 254 -10.72 13.15 -8.99
N ILE A 255 -10.95 11.95 -9.54
CA ILE A 255 -11.40 10.79 -8.76
C ILE A 255 -10.28 10.28 -7.83
N LEU A 256 -9.03 10.21 -8.30
CA LEU A 256 -7.93 9.70 -7.49
C LEU A 256 -7.45 10.68 -6.42
N TYR A 257 -7.48 11.99 -6.71
CA TYR A 257 -7.00 13.06 -5.83
C TYR A 257 -8.18 13.80 -5.17
N ARG A 258 -8.55 13.36 -3.96
CA ARG A 258 -9.67 13.91 -3.16
C ARG A 258 -9.16 14.56 -1.88
N PRO A 259 -8.50 15.74 -1.92
CA PRO A 259 -7.90 16.34 -0.74
C PRO A 259 -8.91 16.86 0.29
N THR A 260 -10.17 17.05 -0.09
CA THR A 260 -11.20 17.71 0.74
C THR A 260 -12.34 16.77 1.14
N THR A 261 -13.06 16.22 0.16
CA THR A 261 -14.26 15.39 0.36
C THR A 261 -14.24 14.17 -0.56
N LEU A 262 -14.89 13.10 -0.11
CA LEU A 262 -15.17 11.90 -0.91
C LEU A 262 -16.43 12.03 -1.76
N SER A 263 -17.27 13.01 -1.48
CA SER A 263 -18.54 13.17 -2.18
C SER A 263 -18.62 14.58 -2.73
N GLU A 264 -18.65 14.68 -4.05
CA GLU A 264 -19.01 15.91 -4.74
C GLU A 264 -20.53 16.12 -4.71
N ASP A 265 -20.94 17.35 -5.03
CA ASP A 265 -22.35 17.68 -5.15
C ASP A 265 -22.96 17.00 -6.39
N ASN A 266 -23.53 15.81 -6.16
CA ASN A 266 -24.29 15.03 -7.12
C ASN A 266 -25.54 14.51 -6.38
N PRO A 267 -26.68 15.23 -6.42
CA PRO A 267 -27.83 14.94 -5.57
C PRO A 267 -28.60 13.67 -5.97
N ASP A 268 -28.40 13.17 -7.19
CA ASP A 268 -29.05 11.97 -7.71
C ASP A 268 -28.03 11.11 -8.49
N PRO A 269 -27.03 10.54 -7.81
CA PRO A 269 -25.93 9.86 -8.48
C PRO A 269 -26.44 8.56 -9.11
N ALA A 270 -26.04 8.34 -10.37
CA ALA A 270 -26.25 7.06 -11.04
C ALA A 270 -25.31 5.99 -10.43
N PRO A 271 -25.59 4.68 -10.57
CA PRO A 271 -24.69 3.63 -10.09
C PRO A 271 -23.23 3.79 -10.55
N GLU A 272 -23.00 4.23 -11.79
CA GLU A 272 -21.69 4.53 -12.35
C GLU A 272 -20.99 5.76 -11.73
N ASP A 273 -21.72 6.60 -10.98
CA ASP A 273 -21.18 7.74 -10.24
C ASP A 273 -20.82 7.42 -8.79
N ILE A 274 -21.21 6.24 -8.31
CA ILE A 274 -20.86 5.74 -6.98
C ILE A 274 -19.66 4.82 -7.11
N VAL A 275 -18.51 5.26 -6.60
CA VAL A 275 -17.26 4.50 -6.71
C VAL A 275 -16.88 3.89 -5.36
N ILE A 276 -16.54 2.61 -5.37
CA ILE A 276 -16.04 1.86 -4.23
C ILE A 276 -14.53 1.92 -4.28
N ARG A 277 -13.99 2.91 -3.58
CA ARG A 277 -12.56 3.13 -3.43
C ARG A 277 -11.99 2.17 -2.38
N ARG A 278 -11.23 1.18 -2.81
CA ARG A 278 -10.56 0.22 -1.90
C ARG A 278 -9.09 0.58 -1.75
N GLU A 279 -8.56 0.34 -0.57
CA GLU A 279 -7.15 0.53 -0.25
C GLU A 279 -6.55 -0.78 0.26
N ARG A 280 -5.46 -1.22 -0.36
CA ARG A 280 -4.57 -2.23 0.22
C ARG A 280 -3.44 -1.49 0.93
N GLN A 281 -3.41 -1.63 2.24
CA GLN A 281 -2.50 -0.95 3.13
C GLN A 281 -1.43 -1.94 3.59
N THR A 282 -0.16 -1.69 3.28
CA THR A 282 0.98 -2.56 3.59
C THR A 282 1.87 -1.91 4.65
N PHE A 283 2.46 -2.73 5.51
CA PHE A 283 3.34 -2.30 6.61
C PHE A 283 4.61 -3.13 6.57
N ARG A 284 5.75 -2.47 6.37
CA ARG A 284 7.07 -3.12 6.40
C ARG A 284 8.00 -2.35 7.31
N ARG A 285 8.59 -3.06 8.28
CA ARG A 285 9.71 -2.53 9.06
C ARG A 285 10.98 -2.63 8.22
N LEU A 286 11.66 -1.50 8.03
CA LEU A 286 12.93 -1.44 7.31
C LEU A 286 14.07 -2.03 8.15
N PRO A 287 14.94 -2.89 7.56
CA PRO A 287 15.94 -3.64 8.32
C PRO A 287 17.13 -2.81 8.83
N LYS A 288 17.52 -1.71 8.19
CA LYS A 288 18.67 -0.88 8.57
C LYS A 288 18.25 0.24 9.51
N THR A 289 17.24 1.03 9.13
CA THR A 289 16.78 2.20 9.91
C THR A 289 15.79 1.84 11.01
N GLY A 290 15.12 0.68 10.92
CA GLY A 290 14.09 0.29 11.88
C GLY A 290 12.80 1.12 11.78
N THR A 291 12.66 1.97 10.77
CA THR A 291 11.45 2.74 10.50
C THR A 291 10.39 1.86 9.79
N ILE A 292 9.16 2.34 9.68
CA ILE A 292 8.09 1.60 8.99
C ILE A 292 7.76 2.30 7.67
N VAL A 293 7.85 1.56 6.57
CA VAL A 293 7.25 1.95 5.29
C VAL A 293 5.80 1.50 5.30
N PHE A 294 4.90 2.47 5.19
CA PHE A 294 3.47 2.29 5.02
C PHE A 294 3.11 2.55 3.56
N GLY A 295 2.63 1.54 2.85
CA GLY A 295 2.25 1.64 1.45
C GLY A 295 0.75 1.52 1.24
N VAL A 296 0.16 2.32 0.35
CA VAL A 296 -1.28 2.29 0.05
C VAL A 296 -1.48 2.13 -1.45
N LYS A 297 -2.00 0.97 -1.89
CA LYS A 297 -2.50 0.78 -3.26
C LYS A 297 -3.99 1.11 -3.29
N THR A 298 -4.37 2.07 -4.11
CA THR A 298 -5.77 2.43 -4.39
C THR A 298 -6.33 1.60 -5.54
N PHE A 299 -7.57 1.14 -5.38
CA PHE A 299 -8.38 0.50 -6.40
C PHE A 299 -9.73 1.22 -6.50
N LEU A 300 -10.22 1.43 -7.72
CA LEU A 300 -11.50 2.03 -8.00
C LEU A 300 -12.40 1.02 -8.70
N THR A 301 -13.67 0.97 -8.33
CA THR A 301 -14.70 0.14 -8.98
C THR A 301 -16.03 0.83 -8.82
N THR A 302 -16.77 1.04 -9.90
CA THR A 302 -18.11 1.66 -9.82
C THR A 302 -19.13 0.66 -9.27
N LEU A 303 -20.26 1.16 -8.76
CA LEU A 303 -21.29 0.34 -8.15
C LEU A 303 -21.92 -0.66 -9.13
N ASP A 304 -22.10 -0.26 -10.39
CA ASP A 304 -22.63 -1.10 -11.46
C ASP A 304 -21.69 -2.25 -11.84
N GLU A 305 -20.38 -2.02 -11.74
CA GLU A 305 -19.36 -3.04 -11.98
C GLU A 305 -19.19 -4.04 -10.83
N LEU A 306 -19.72 -3.74 -9.62
CA LEU A 306 -19.58 -4.67 -8.50
C LEU A 306 -20.23 -6.02 -8.80
N PRO A 307 -19.56 -7.14 -8.45
CA PRO A 307 -20.20 -8.45 -8.44
C PRO A 307 -21.42 -8.45 -7.52
N MET A 308 -22.48 -9.17 -7.89
CA MET A 308 -23.74 -9.19 -7.14
C MET A 308 -23.54 -9.51 -5.65
N GLN A 309 -22.67 -10.48 -5.33
CA GLN A 309 -22.37 -10.85 -3.95
C GLN A 309 -21.75 -9.70 -3.14
N GLU A 310 -20.87 -8.91 -3.77
CA GLU A 310 -20.27 -7.75 -3.11
C GLU A 310 -21.25 -6.59 -2.97
N LEU A 311 -22.13 -6.39 -3.95
CA LEU A 311 -23.21 -5.41 -3.87
C LEU A 311 -24.17 -5.74 -2.70
N GLN A 312 -24.55 -7.00 -2.53
CA GLN A 312 -25.34 -7.46 -1.38
C GLN A 312 -24.59 -7.27 -0.06
N ASN A 313 -23.29 -7.54 -0.03
CA ASN A 313 -22.46 -7.34 1.15
C ASN A 313 -22.34 -5.87 1.53
N LEU A 314 -22.16 -4.97 0.55
CA LEU A 314 -22.17 -3.53 0.78
C LEU A 314 -23.52 -3.07 1.33
N ALA A 315 -24.63 -3.45 0.70
CA ALA A 315 -25.97 -3.13 1.18
C ALA A 315 -26.23 -3.62 2.62
N LYS A 316 -25.74 -4.82 2.95
CA LYS A 316 -25.81 -5.40 4.31
C LYS A 316 -24.99 -4.60 5.32
N GLU A 317 -23.77 -4.20 4.99
CA GLU A 317 -22.92 -3.38 5.87
C GLU A 317 -23.50 -1.97 6.06
N THR A 318 -24.00 -1.33 5.00
CA THR A 318 -24.64 -0.01 5.07
C THR A 318 -25.80 0.03 6.09
N LYS A 319 -26.59 -1.04 6.15
CA LYS A 319 -27.69 -1.19 7.13
C LYS A 319 -27.21 -1.49 8.56
N SER A 320 -26.01 -2.06 8.73
CA SER A 320 -25.52 -2.49 10.05
C SER A 320 -24.73 -1.42 10.80
N TRP A 321 -24.37 -0.32 10.12
CA TRP A 321 -23.62 0.78 10.72
C TRP A 321 -24.48 1.60 11.69
N PRO A 322 -23.98 1.85 12.91
CA PRO A 322 -24.53 2.91 13.77
C PRO A 322 -24.48 4.28 13.08
N ASP A 323 -25.35 5.21 13.48
CA ASP A 323 -25.50 6.49 12.79
C ASP A 323 -24.21 7.29 12.71
N TYR A 324 -23.42 7.35 13.79
CA TYR A 324 -22.12 8.05 13.78
C TYR A 324 -21.10 7.44 12.78
N VAL A 325 -21.21 6.13 12.49
CA VAL A 325 -20.38 5.47 11.47
C VAL A 325 -20.94 5.76 10.08
N GLY A 326 -22.27 5.72 9.94
CA GLY A 326 -22.97 6.07 8.71
C GLY A 326 -22.64 7.49 8.27
N GLU A 327 -22.74 8.46 9.17
CA GLU A 327 -22.40 9.86 8.94
C GLU A 327 -20.92 10.01 8.53
N TYR A 328 -20.00 9.43 9.28
CA TYR A 328 -18.56 9.43 8.95
C TYR A 328 -18.26 8.83 7.57
N LYS A 329 -19.03 7.81 7.14
CA LYS A 329 -18.88 7.16 5.83
C LYS A 329 -19.75 7.79 4.73
N GLY A 330 -20.45 8.89 5.01
CA GLY A 330 -21.31 9.57 4.03
C GLY A 330 -22.56 8.77 3.62
N ARG A 331 -23.03 7.84 4.46
CA ARG A 331 -24.17 6.94 4.17
C ARG A 331 -25.39 7.68 3.62
N GLU A 332 -25.70 8.85 4.14
CA GLU A 332 -26.88 9.61 3.72
C GLU A 332 -26.80 10.09 2.27
N ILE A 333 -25.59 10.22 1.72
CA ILE A 333 -25.35 10.71 0.34
C ILE A 333 -25.60 9.59 -0.68
N TRP A 334 -25.02 8.41 -0.45
CA TRP A 334 -25.00 7.33 -1.45
C TRP A 334 -25.78 6.07 -1.02
N GLY A 335 -26.05 5.91 0.28
CA GLY A 335 -26.65 4.72 0.87
C GLY A 335 -28.01 4.35 0.27
N PRO A 336 -28.97 5.28 0.15
CA PRO A 336 -30.27 5.00 -0.47
C PRO A 336 -30.13 4.42 -1.89
N LYS A 337 -29.24 4.98 -2.72
CA LYS A 337 -28.99 4.51 -4.08
C LYS A 337 -28.37 3.13 -4.14
N VAL A 338 -27.42 2.83 -3.24
CA VAL A 338 -26.86 1.48 -3.13
C VAL A 338 -27.93 0.45 -2.78
N LEU A 339 -28.83 0.77 -1.86
CA LEU A 339 -29.91 -0.13 -1.46
C LEU A 339 -30.92 -0.35 -2.60
N GLU A 340 -31.36 0.72 -3.24
CA GLU A 340 -32.26 0.68 -4.39
C GLU A 340 -31.67 -0.13 -5.55
N PHE A 341 -30.41 0.14 -5.91
CA PHE A 341 -29.72 -0.56 -6.99
C PHE A 341 -29.53 -2.05 -6.69
N CYS A 342 -29.15 -2.39 -5.45
CA CYS A 342 -29.02 -3.78 -5.02
C CYS A 342 -30.35 -4.54 -5.13
N GLU A 343 -31.47 -3.93 -4.74
CA GLU A 343 -32.80 -4.54 -4.86
C GLU A 343 -33.18 -4.77 -6.32
N LYS A 344 -33.08 -3.74 -7.18
CA LYS A 344 -33.39 -3.85 -8.61
C LYS A 344 -32.55 -4.93 -9.30
N ARG A 345 -31.24 -4.95 -9.05
CA ARG A 345 -30.34 -5.95 -9.65
C ARG A 345 -30.66 -7.37 -9.16
N THR A 346 -31.00 -7.53 -7.89
CA THR A 346 -31.43 -8.84 -7.34
C THR A 346 -32.71 -9.34 -8.01
N GLN A 347 -33.70 -8.47 -8.23
CA GLN A 347 -34.96 -8.82 -8.89
C GLN A 347 -34.79 -9.16 -10.38
N SER A 348 -33.78 -8.57 -11.04
CA SER A 348 -33.47 -8.84 -12.44
C SER A 348 -32.74 -10.17 -12.69
N LEU A 349 -32.25 -10.83 -11.64
CA LEU A 349 -31.60 -12.14 -11.79
C LEU A 349 -32.64 -13.22 -12.10
N PRO A 350 -32.35 -14.15 -13.02
CA PRO A 350 -33.21 -15.30 -13.21
C PRO A 350 -33.34 -16.06 -11.88
N PRO A 351 -34.53 -16.58 -11.53
CA PRO A 351 -34.70 -17.39 -10.34
C PRO A 351 -33.63 -18.49 -10.33
N GLN A 352 -32.87 -18.57 -9.24
CA GLN A 352 -31.89 -19.63 -9.06
C GLN A 352 -32.63 -20.96 -9.20
N LEU A 353 -32.27 -21.77 -10.18
CA LEU A 353 -32.69 -23.18 -10.23
C LEU A 353 -32.22 -23.78 -8.91
N GLU A 354 -33.17 -24.04 -8.01
CA GLU A 354 -32.92 -24.82 -6.80
C GLU A 354 -32.23 -26.10 -7.26
N SER A 355 -30.96 -26.25 -6.89
CA SER A 355 -30.23 -27.49 -7.08
C SER A 355 -31.09 -28.59 -6.48
N GLU A 356 -31.58 -29.48 -7.35
CA GLU A 356 -32.29 -30.70 -6.95
C GLU A 356 -31.55 -31.31 -5.78
N LYS A 357 -32.28 -31.45 -4.66
CA LYS A 357 -31.92 -32.40 -3.63
C LYS A 357 -31.78 -33.75 -4.32
N LEU A 358 -30.54 -34.17 -4.54
CA LEU A 358 -30.23 -35.59 -4.75
C LEU A 358 -30.42 -36.27 -3.39
N ASP A 359 -31.67 -36.58 -3.08
CA ASP A 359 -31.99 -37.77 -2.31
C ASP A 359 -31.75 -38.96 -3.24
N VAL A 360 -30.65 -39.70 -3.02
CA VAL A 360 -30.49 -41.18 -3.02
C VAL A 360 -29.05 -41.53 -2.65
#